data_AF-A0A256ZJF9-F1
#
_entry.id   AF-A0A256ZJF9-F1
#
_cell.length_a   1.000
_cell.length_b   1.000
_cell.length_c   1.000
_cell.angle_alpha   90.00
_cell.angle_beta   90.00
_cell.angle_gamma   90.00
#
_symmetry.space_group_name_H-M   'P 1'
#
loop_
_entity.id
_entity.type
_entity.pdbx_description
1 polymer ?
#
loop_
_entity_poly.entity_id
_entity_poly.type
_entity_poly.pdbx_seq_one_letter_code
_entity_poly.pdbx_strand_id
1 'polypeptide(L)'
;MFRVNVLPESWEVTGDSIASLIAVLLGVRKIVFVKKIPGLEKCFENVCRFVDKYACELIGKYKLRAIVVNGDDLSSITSGFINV
;
A
#
# COMPACT_ATOMS: atom_id res chain seq x y z
N MET A 1 -6.33 -29.60 -1.72
CA MET A 1 -5.68 -28.31 -2.00
C MET A 1 -5.89 -27.42 -0.80
N PHE A 2 -4.90 -27.33 0.11
CA PHE A 2 -5.03 -26.47 1.28
C PHE A 2 -5.08 -25.01 0.79
N ARG A 3 -6.16 -24.29 1.09
CA ARG A 3 -6.17 -22.84 0.97
C ARG A 3 -5.16 -22.32 1.99
N VAL A 4 -3.96 -22.02 1.55
CA VAL A 4 -3.02 -21.24 2.37
C VAL A 4 -3.58 -19.84 2.39
N ASN A 5 -4.27 -19.48 3.47
CA ASN A 5 -4.64 -18.10 3.72
C ASN A 5 -3.34 -17.30 3.85
N VAL A 6 -3.02 -16.50 2.83
CA VAL A 6 -1.79 -15.69 2.78
C VAL A 6 -1.80 -14.62 3.87
N LEU A 7 -2.99 -14.16 4.26
CA LEU A 7 -3.22 -13.28 5.39
C LEU A 7 -3.86 -14.07 6.54
N PRO A 8 -3.47 -13.81 7.82
CA PRO A 8 -4.08 -14.48 8.96
C PRO A 8 -5.52 -14.00 9.19
N GLU A 9 -6.32 -14.83 9.87
CA GLU A 9 -7.62 -14.41 10.37
C GLU A 9 -7.41 -13.52 11.61
N SER A 10 -7.28 -12.21 11.39
CA SER A 10 -7.02 -11.22 12.44
C SER A 10 -7.74 -9.90 12.13
N TRP A 11 -8.23 -9.23 13.17
CA TRP A 11 -8.78 -7.87 13.08
C TRP A 11 -7.73 -6.81 12.72
N GLU A 12 -6.45 -7.15 12.82
CA GLU A 12 -5.34 -6.30 12.40
C GLU A 12 -5.14 -6.30 10.88
N VAL A 13 -5.80 -7.22 10.15
CA VAL A 13 -5.83 -7.20 8.68
C VAL A 13 -6.82 -6.15 8.23
N THR A 14 -6.32 -5.11 7.55
CA THR A 14 -7.16 -4.00 7.05
C THR A 14 -7.24 -4.00 5.53
N GLY A 15 -7.94 -3.00 4.97
CA GLY A 15 -7.96 -2.76 3.54
C GLY A 15 -6.56 -2.61 2.92
N ASP A 16 -5.56 -2.14 3.68
CA ASP A 16 -4.20 -1.99 3.18
C ASP A 16 -3.55 -3.35 2.88
N SER A 17 -3.74 -4.33 3.77
CA SER A 17 -3.30 -5.72 3.58
C SER A 17 -3.93 -6.35 2.35
N ILE A 18 -5.25 -6.19 2.22
CA ILE A 18 -6.04 -6.79 1.14
C ILE A 18 -5.61 -6.19 -0.19
N ALA A 19 -5.45 -4.86 -0.27
CA ALA A 19 -4.98 -4.17 -1.46
C ALA A 19 -3.56 -4.60 -1.85
N SER A 20 -2.66 -4.74 -0.86
CA SER A 20 -1.29 -5.23 -1.09
C SER A 20 -1.27 -6.65 -1.63
N LEU A 21 -2.11 -7.54 -1.09
CA LEU A 21 -2.21 -8.92 -1.57
C LEU A 21 -2.75 -8.96 -3.00
N ILE A 22 -3.82 -8.22 -3.30
CA ILE A 22 -4.38 -8.12 -4.65
C ILE A 22 -3.33 -7.59 -5.62
N ALA A 23 -2.58 -6.55 -5.24
CA ALA A 23 -1.49 -6.00 -6.04
C ALA A 23 -0.43 -7.06 -6.39
N VAL A 24 0.00 -7.84 -5.40
CA VAL A 24 0.95 -8.95 -5.61
C VAL A 24 0.36 -10.01 -6.55
N LEU A 25 -0.89 -10.43 -6.33
CA LEU A 25 -1.55 -11.47 -7.14
C LEU A 25 -1.75 -11.04 -8.60
N LEU A 26 -2.03 -9.76 -8.83
CA LEU A 26 -2.17 -9.18 -10.17
C LEU A 26 -0.83 -8.83 -10.83
N GLY A 27 0.30 -8.98 -10.11
CA GLY A 27 1.63 -8.64 -10.62
C GLY A 27 1.78 -7.16 -10.94
N VAL A 28 1.08 -6.27 -10.22
CA VAL A 28 1.20 -4.83 -10.47
C VAL A 28 2.58 -4.33 -10.06
N ARG A 29 3.10 -3.34 -10.79
CA ARG A 29 4.42 -2.78 -10.53
C ARG A 29 4.46 -1.87 -9.31
N LYS A 30 3.34 -1.22 -9.01
CA LYS A 30 3.22 -0.16 -8.01
C LYS A 30 1.84 -0.15 -7.36
N ILE A 31 1.80 0.08 -6.06
CA ILE A 31 0.58 0.39 -5.30
C ILE A 31 0.66 1.83 -4.77
N VAL A 32 -0.46 2.54 -4.81
CA VAL A 32 -0.58 3.90 -4.31
C VAL A 32 -1.63 3.92 -3.20
N PHE A 33 -1.21 4.20 -1.97
CA PHE A 33 -2.10 4.38 -0.85
C PHE A 33 -2.53 5.84 -0.76
N VAL A 34 -3.81 6.10 -0.98
CA VAL A 34 -4.39 7.43 -0.86
C VAL A 34 -4.91 7.59 0.57
N LYS A 35 -4.30 8.49 1.36
CA LYS A 35 -4.65 8.70 2.77
C LYS A 35 -4.79 10.19 3.08
N LYS A 36 -5.70 10.52 3.99
CA LYS A 36 -5.87 11.88 4.51
C LYS A 36 -4.89 12.10 5.67
N ILE A 37 -3.74 12.72 5.40
CA ILE A 37 -2.67 12.93 6.37
C ILE A 37 -2.33 14.43 6.42
N PRO A 38 -2.71 15.14 7.49
CA PRO A 38 -2.35 16.55 7.66
C PRO A 38 -0.84 16.75 7.62
N GLY A 39 -0.36 17.69 6.81
CA GLY A 39 1.07 18.01 6.69
C GLY A 39 1.88 17.08 5.79
N LEU A 40 1.25 16.11 5.11
CA LEU A 40 1.93 15.33 4.08
C LEU A 40 1.99 16.16 2.78
N GLU A 41 3.09 16.89 2.59
CA GLU A 41 3.26 17.80 1.44
C GLU A 41 3.48 17.09 0.10
N LYS A 42 3.96 15.83 0.10
CA LYS A 42 4.37 15.09 -1.10
C LYS A 42 4.18 13.57 -0.96
N CYS A 43 4.65 12.80 -1.95
CA CYS A 43 4.70 11.34 -1.87
C CYS A 43 5.76 10.88 -0.85
N PHE A 44 5.41 9.86 -0.05
CA PHE A 44 6.35 9.18 0.84
C PHE A 44 6.58 7.74 0.41
N GLU A 45 7.84 7.35 0.28
CA GLU A 45 8.25 5.98 -0.06
C GLU A 45 8.31 5.06 1.18
N ASN A 46 8.50 5.62 2.38
CA ASN A 46 8.43 4.83 3.62
C ASN A 46 6.96 4.60 4.03
N VAL A 47 6.30 3.69 3.31
CA VAL A 47 4.86 3.40 3.42
C VAL A 47 4.48 2.71 4.73
N CYS A 48 5.39 1.95 5.34
CA CYS A 48 5.13 1.13 6.52
C CYS A 48 4.65 1.91 7.75
N ARG A 49 4.86 3.23 7.80
CA ARG A 49 4.33 4.10 8.85
C ARG A 49 2.84 4.41 8.72
N PHE A 50 2.26 4.16 7.55
CA PHE A 50 0.92 4.61 7.19
C PHE A 50 -0.03 3.45 6.89
N VAL A 51 0.48 2.22 6.81
CA VAL A 51 -0.29 1.01 6.53
C VAL A 51 -0.20 0.04 7.71
N ASP A 52 -1.10 -0.94 7.75
CA ASP A 52 -1.03 -2.00 8.73
C ASP A 52 0.25 -2.88 8.58
N LYS A 53 0.56 -3.65 9.61
CA LYS A 53 1.80 -4.46 9.65
C LYS A 53 1.87 -5.50 8.53
N TYR A 54 0.75 -6.11 8.15
CA TYR A 54 0.73 -7.17 7.14
C TYR A 54 0.86 -6.60 5.73
N ALA A 55 0.31 -5.40 5.48
CA ALA A 55 0.59 -4.65 4.26
C ALA A 55 2.08 -4.35 4.14
N CYS A 56 2.72 -3.86 5.21
CA CYS A 56 4.16 -3.61 5.24
C CYS A 56 4.97 -4.90 4.98
N GLU A 57 4.59 -6.03 5.60
CA GLU A 57 5.22 -7.33 5.36
C GLU A 57 5.10 -7.78 3.90
N LEU A 58 3.92 -7.65 3.29
CA LEU A 58 3.70 -7.98 1.88
C LEU A 58 4.54 -7.09 0.95
N ILE A 59 4.57 -5.78 1.22
CA ILE A 59 5.38 -4.82 0.46
C ILE A 59 6.86 -5.22 0.48
N GLY A 60 7.41 -5.49 1.67
CA GLY A 60 8.81 -5.88 1.83
C GLY A 60 9.11 -7.26 1.21
N LYS A 61 8.28 -8.26 1.49
CA LYS A 61 8.48 -9.64 1.02
C LYS A 61 8.47 -9.76 -0.50
N TYR A 62 7.55 -9.06 -1.16
CA TYR A 62 7.38 -9.14 -2.62
C TYR A 62 8.04 -7.98 -3.37
N LYS A 63 8.78 -7.11 -2.66
CA LYS A 63 9.44 -5.91 -3.22
C LYS A 63 8.46 -5.04 -4.03
N LEU A 64 7.22 -4.94 -3.57
CA LEU A 64 6.18 -4.14 -4.22
C LEU A 64 6.57 -2.66 -4.10
N ARG A 65 6.64 -1.93 -5.20
CA ARG A 65 6.83 -0.48 -5.11
C ARG A 65 5.57 0.13 -4.49
N ALA A 66 5.70 0.78 -3.36
CA ALA A 66 4.59 1.37 -2.65
C ALA A 66 4.88 2.84 -2.38
N ILE A 67 3.86 3.67 -2.50
CA ILE A 67 3.91 5.06 -2.06
C ILE A 67 2.63 5.44 -1.33
N VAL A 68 2.73 6.46 -0.48
CA VAL A 68 1.57 7.12 0.12
C VAL A 68 1.44 8.51 -0.47
N VAL A 69 0.22 8.89 -0.81
CA VAL A 69 -0.15 10.22 -1.30
C VAL A 69 -1.23 10.82 -0.42
N ASN A 70 -1.27 12.16 -0.38
CA ASN A 70 -2.31 12.87 0.34
C ASN A 70 -3.59 12.92 -0.50
N GLY A 71 -4.68 12.35 0.02
CA GLY A 71 -5.98 12.32 -0.65
C GLY A 71 -6.65 13.69 -0.81
N ASP A 72 -6.25 14.69 -0.03
CA ASP A 72 -6.75 16.07 -0.15
C ASP A 72 -5.96 16.90 -1.17
N ASP A 73 -4.86 16.38 -1.73
CA ASP A 73 -4.00 17.07 -2.70
C ASP A 73 -3.91 16.30 -4.03
N LEU A 74 -4.62 16.81 -5.05
CA LEU A 74 -4.63 16.29 -6.42
C LEU A 74 -3.24 16.20 -7.05
N SER A 75 -2.32 17.08 -6.69
CA SER A 75 -0.96 17.09 -7.27
C SER A 75 -0.13 15.92 -6.73
N SER A 76 -0.28 15.58 -5.45
CA SER A 76 0.31 14.41 -4.81
C SER A 76 -0.20 13.11 -5.42
N ILE A 77 -1.53 13.02 -5.66
CA ILE A 77 -2.15 11.86 -6.32
C ILE A 77 -1.56 11.66 -7.72
N THR A 78 -1.56 12.71 -8.54
CA THR A 78 -1.08 12.67 -9.92
C THR A 78 0.40 12.28 -9.99
N SER A 79 1.24 12.88 -9.13
CA SER A 79 2.66 12.53 -9.00
C SER A 79 2.87 11.08 -8.59
N GLY A 80 1.98 10.56 -7.75
CA GLY A 80 2.01 9.17 -7.32
C GLY A 80 1.77 8.18 -8.46
N PHE A 81 0.94 8.52 -9.45
CA PHE A 81 0.72 7.66 -10.61
C PHE A 81 1.81 7.80 -11.68
N ILE A 82 2.35 9.00 -11.90
CA ILE A 82 3.27 9.30 -13.03
C ILE A 82 4.71 8.84 -12.78
N ASN A 83 5.19 8.78 -11.52
CA ASN A 83 6.53 8.28 -11.21
C ASN A 83 6.60 6.74 -11.47
N VAL A 84 6.91 6.36 -12.71
CA VAL A 84 7.08 4.98 -13.22
C VAL A 84 8.56 4.59 -13.23
#